data_AF-A0A0C3NPY0-F1
#
_entry.id   AF-A0A0C3NPY0-F1
#
_cell.length_a   1.000
_cell.length_b   1.000
_cell.length_c   1.000
_cell.angle_alpha   90.00
_cell.angle_beta   90.00
_cell.angle_gamma   90.00
#
_symmetry.space_group_name_H-M   'P 1'
#
loop_
_entity.id
_entity.type
_entity.pdbx_description
1 polymer ?
#
loop_
_entity_poly.entity_id
_entity_poly.type
_entity_poly.pdbx_seq_one_letter_code
_entity_poly.pdbx_strand_id
1 'polypeptide(L)'
;MSFLPSANHPLGADLWTGDLQTIVRNRVPVHGLQQWECFPTSLCHMVEWATVARHPCAPDRRRSHLLVYKTLPVPEPYDAMYPVSVRIYGFLDKFCVGEFGNWNGDSTRAAYAVQSLSLSSMGNTAAWRNQLDRLNLAATFASRVLKVPLPSVQFRHHLHMQRKVFTKRLFDLQESQARHLSPIHDASAQNAHVPRLPEYPWEWNGPLEILEMQQDGNIMPIHEVLLSRGDFVEIDAEFDLVVVRTHATRAHLRVFLTCKQILRLQSARPTQPSGTPMVTTSPTEIRRMRTNQTSENLPSIHPPEPNTLDQVSPSTLQRIRRHSTAFMPINSAPIE
;
A
#
# COMPACT_ATOMS: atom_id res chain seq x y z
N MET A 1 -14.13 -10.27 -0.26
CA MET A 1 -14.02 -8.92 -0.87
C MET A 1 -15.42 -8.38 -1.10
N SER A 2 -15.59 -7.06 -1.15
CA SER A 2 -16.89 -6.42 -1.37
C SER A 2 -16.94 -5.55 -2.63
N PHE A 3 -18.12 -5.48 -3.24
CA PHE A 3 -18.41 -4.75 -4.48
C PHE A 3 -19.14 -3.44 -4.17
N LEU A 4 -18.74 -2.37 -4.87
CA LEU A 4 -19.30 -1.04 -4.68
C LEU A 4 -20.62 -0.89 -5.46
N PRO A 5 -21.79 -0.78 -4.81
CA PRO A 5 -23.06 -0.71 -5.51
C PRO A 5 -23.35 0.69 -6.05
N SER A 6 -24.26 0.76 -7.02
CA SER A 6 -25.01 1.95 -7.39
C SER A 6 -26.41 1.92 -6.75
N ALA A 7 -27.23 2.93 -7.02
CA ALA A 7 -28.63 2.95 -6.57
C ALA A 7 -29.47 1.82 -7.17
N ASN A 8 -29.13 1.37 -8.38
CA ASN A 8 -29.94 0.44 -9.17
C ASN A 8 -29.28 -0.94 -9.36
N HIS A 9 -28.02 -1.10 -8.93
CA HIS A 9 -27.26 -2.31 -9.20
C HIS A 9 -26.20 -2.60 -8.12
N PRO A 10 -26.07 -3.84 -7.62
CA PRO A 10 -25.18 -4.15 -6.50
C PRO A 10 -23.69 -4.07 -6.83
N LEU A 11 -23.31 -4.10 -8.12
CA LEU A 11 -21.93 -3.92 -8.58
C LEU A 11 -21.59 -2.50 -9.05
N GLY A 12 -22.58 -1.60 -9.15
CA GLY A 12 -22.42 -0.32 -9.85
C GLY A 12 -21.99 -0.42 -11.31
N ALA A 13 -22.03 -1.63 -11.89
CA ALA A 13 -21.68 -1.92 -13.27
C ALA A 13 -22.53 -1.13 -14.28
N ASP A 14 -23.78 -0.85 -13.91
CA ASP A 14 -24.73 -0.08 -14.69
C ASP A 14 -24.26 1.35 -15.02
N LEU A 15 -23.34 1.90 -14.22
CA LEU A 15 -22.82 3.26 -14.39
C LEU A 15 -21.66 3.37 -15.39
N TRP A 16 -21.07 2.25 -15.80
CA TRP A 16 -19.99 2.22 -16.79
C TRP A 16 -20.55 2.28 -18.21
N THR A 17 -19.80 2.86 -19.14
CA THR A 17 -20.26 3.05 -20.53
C THR A 17 -19.77 1.95 -21.47
N GLY A 18 -20.59 1.60 -22.47
CA GLY A 18 -20.23 0.68 -23.55
C GLY A 18 -19.73 -0.69 -23.08
N ASP A 19 -18.63 -1.15 -23.67
CA ASP A 19 -18.05 -2.48 -23.43
C ASP A 19 -17.65 -2.70 -21.96
N LEU A 20 -17.32 -1.62 -21.22
CA LEU A 20 -16.87 -1.71 -19.83
C LEU A 20 -17.98 -2.23 -18.90
N GLN A 21 -19.22 -1.84 -19.15
CA GLN A 21 -20.38 -2.35 -18.39
C GLN A 21 -20.47 -3.87 -18.52
N THR A 22 -20.34 -4.38 -19.75
CA THR A 22 -20.39 -5.82 -20.03
C THR A 22 -19.24 -6.55 -19.37
N ILE A 23 -18.02 -6.00 -19.46
CA ILE A 23 -16.83 -6.54 -18.79
C ILE A 23 -17.07 -6.68 -17.28
N VAL A 24 -17.54 -5.62 -16.61
CA VAL A 24 -17.78 -5.64 -15.15
C VAL A 24 -18.91 -6.61 -14.79
N ARG A 25 -19.99 -6.67 -15.56
CA ARG A 25 -21.11 -7.61 -15.32
C ARG A 25 -20.70 -9.07 -15.44
N ASN A 26 -19.84 -9.38 -16.39
CA ASN A 26 -19.39 -10.76 -16.62
C ASN A 26 -18.42 -11.24 -15.54
N ARG A 27 -17.85 -10.35 -14.73
CA ARG A 27 -16.90 -10.72 -13.66
C ARG A 27 -17.54 -11.55 -12.56
N VAL A 28 -18.75 -11.19 -12.13
CA VAL A 28 -19.41 -11.84 -11.00
C VAL A 28 -20.92 -11.87 -11.21
N PRO A 29 -21.56 -13.04 -11.13
CA PRO A 29 -23.01 -13.15 -11.19
C PRO A 29 -23.61 -12.45 -9.97
N VAL A 30 -24.34 -11.36 -10.22
CA VAL A 30 -24.98 -10.52 -9.20
C VAL A 30 -25.84 -11.33 -8.23
N HIS A 31 -26.58 -12.32 -8.72
CA HIS A 31 -27.47 -13.15 -7.92
C HIS A 31 -26.74 -14.10 -6.96
N GLY A 32 -25.43 -14.29 -7.14
CA GLY A 32 -24.59 -15.11 -6.26
C GLY A 32 -23.94 -14.34 -5.12
N LEU A 33 -24.03 -13.00 -5.11
CA LEU A 33 -23.38 -12.17 -4.09
C LEU A 33 -24.02 -12.38 -2.73
N GLN A 34 -23.19 -12.68 -1.75
CA GLN A 34 -23.60 -12.72 -0.36
C GLN A 34 -23.76 -11.30 0.19
N GLN A 35 -24.56 -11.13 1.25
CA GLN A 35 -24.83 -9.81 1.84
C GLN A 35 -23.55 -9.08 2.26
N TRP A 36 -22.56 -9.80 2.80
CA TRP A 36 -21.29 -9.22 3.22
C TRP A 36 -20.41 -8.78 2.03
N GLU A 37 -20.64 -9.32 0.84
CA GLU A 37 -19.94 -8.92 -0.40
C GLU A 37 -20.56 -7.64 -1.00
N CYS A 38 -21.76 -7.25 -0.60
CA CYS A 38 -22.39 -6.01 -1.04
C CYS A 38 -21.95 -4.84 -0.15
N PHE A 39 -21.17 -3.90 -0.69
CA PHE A 39 -20.71 -2.76 0.10
C PHE A 39 -21.89 -1.84 0.49
N PRO A 40 -21.99 -1.36 1.74
CA PRO A 40 -23.13 -0.58 2.18
C PRO A 40 -23.30 0.76 1.44
N THR A 41 -24.56 1.18 1.27
CA THR A 41 -24.90 2.46 0.63
C THR A 41 -25.18 3.59 1.62
N SER A 42 -25.27 3.28 2.92
CA SER A 42 -25.61 4.25 3.98
C SER A 42 -24.82 3.98 5.25
N LEU A 43 -24.72 4.99 6.13
CA LEU A 43 -24.06 4.84 7.43
C LEU A 43 -24.80 3.86 8.35
N CYS A 44 -26.13 3.78 8.24
CA CYS A 44 -26.92 2.83 9.02
C CYS A 44 -26.51 1.38 8.70
N HIS A 45 -26.47 1.04 7.41
CA HIS A 45 -26.05 -0.29 6.97
C HIS A 45 -24.57 -0.57 7.28
N MET A 46 -23.69 0.44 7.28
CA MET A 46 -22.28 0.26 7.69
C MET A 46 -22.15 -0.24 9.13
N VAL A 47 -23.03 0.16 10.06
CA VAL A 47 -22.98 -0.25 11.48
C VAL A 47 -23.33 -1.73 11.67
N GLU A 48 -24.15 -2.26 10.78
CA GLU A 48 -24.52 -3.69 10.75
C GLU A 48 -23.43 -4.52 10.05
N TRP A 49 -22.81 -3.94 9.02
CA TRP A 49 -21.91 -4.65 8.12
C TRP A 49 -20.44 -4.70 8.58
N ALA A 50 -19.92 -3.60 9.15
CA ALA A 50 -18.51 -3.49 9.55
C ALA A 50 -18.35 -2.88 10.94
N THR A 51 -17.13 -3.00 11.48
CA THR A 51 -16.68 -2.30 12.69
C THR A 51 -15.23 -1.86 12.52
N VAL A 52 -14.71 -1.05 13.45
CA VAL A 52 -13.29 -0.70 13.50
C VAL A 52 -12.65 -1.42 14.68
N ALA A 53 -11.72 -2.32 14.39
CA ALA A 53 -10.97 -3.07 15.39
C ALA A 53 -9.56 -2.48 15.57
N ARG A 54 -8.90 -2.83 16.67
CA ARG A 54 -7.48 -2.56 16.85
C ARG A 54 -6.66 -3.75 16.36
N HIS A 55 -5.68 -3.49 15.50
CA HIS A 55 -4.71 -4.50 15.10
C HIS A 55 -3.77 -4.79 16.28
N PRO A 56 -3.74 -6.02 16.83
CA PRO A 56 -2.98 -6.32 18.05
C PRO A 56 -1.48 -6.12 17.89
N CYS A 57 -0.94 -6.38 16.71
CA CYS A 57 0.50 -6.40 16.43
C CYS A 57 0.97 -5.25 15.52
N ALA A 58 0.21 -4.15 15.42
CA ALA A 58 0.61 -3.05 14.54
C ALA A 58 1.89 -2.36 15.04
N PRO A 59 2.98 -2.32 14.23
CA PRO A 59 4.23 -1.68 14.63
C PRO A 59 4.12 -0.17 14.77
N ASP A 60 3.27 0.45 13.94
CA ASP A 60 2.94 1.86 14.04
C ASP A 60 1.60 2.01 14.76
N ARG A 61 1.64 2.53 15.99
CA ARG A 61 0.43 2.81 16.79
C ARG A 61 -0.56 3.73 16.07
N ARG A 62 -0.10 4.59 15.15
CA ARG A 62 -0.97 5.47 14.35
C ARG A 62 -1.82 4.68 13.35
N ARG A 63 -1.34 3.51 12.93
CA ARG A 63 -1.95 2.55 11.98
C ARG A 63 -2.53 1.33 12.69
N SER A 64 -2.82 1.45 13.99
CA SER A 64 -3.32 0.33 14.79
C SER A 64 -4.81 0.05 14.60
N HIS A 65 -5.48 0.68 13.64
CA HIS A 65 -6.92 0.54 13.41
C HIS A 65 -7.19 -0.10 12.06
N LEU A 66 -8.12 -1.05 12.03
CA LEU A 66 -8.56 -1.76 10.82
C LEU A 66 -10.07 -1.64 10.70
N LEU A 67 -10.56 -1.38 9.49
CA LEU A 67 -11.96 -1.61 9.17
C LEU A 67 -12.14 -3.11 8.92
N VAL A 68 -13.00 -3.77 9.68
CA VAL A 68 -13.19 -5.23 9.62
C VAL A 68 -14.66 -5.58 9.45
N TYR A 69 -14.93 -6.72 8.81
CA TYR A 69 -16.28 -7.26 8.71
C TYR A 69 -16.82 -7.60 10.12
N LYS A 70 -18.09 -7.28 10.38
CA LYS A 70 -18.73 -7.57 11.68
C LYS A 70 -19.31 -8.98 11.74
N THR A 71 -19.89 -9.43 10.64
CA THR A 71 -20.52 -10.74 10.52
C THR A 71 -20.14 -11.35 9.19
N LEU A 72 -19.39 -12.45 9.22
CA LEU A 72 -19.16 -13.31 8.07
C LEU A 72 -20.03 -14.57 8.20
N PRO A 73 -20.51 -15.15 7.08
CA PRO A 73 -21.48 -16.24 7.09
C PRO A 73 -20.87 -17.61 7.45
N VAL A 74 -19.54 -17.69 7.67
CA VAL A 74 -18.82 -18.94 7.92
C VAL A 74 -18.48 -19.03 9.41
N PRO A 75 -18.56 -20.21 10.06
CA PRO A 75 -18.08 -20.39 11.42
C PRO A 75 -16.55 -20.25 11.44
N GLU A 76 -16.11 -19.01 11.63
CA GLU A 76 -14.71 -18.66 11.67
C GLU A 76 -14.14 -18.82 13.09
N PRO A 77 -12.81 -18.90 13.23
CA PRO A 77 -12.18 -18.87 14.55
C PRO A 77 -12.66 -17.62 15.29
N TYR A 78 -13.11 -17.77 16.53
CA TYR A 78 -13.72 -16.69 17.34
C TYR A 78 -12.84 -15.43 17.46
N ASP A 79 -11.53 -15.53 17.19
CA ASP A 79 -10.55 -14.44 17.36
C ASP A 79 -9.97 -13.90 16.03
N ALA A 80 -10.41 -14.40 14.88
CA ALA A 80 -9.90 -13.93 13.60
C ALA A 80 -10.54 -12.59 13.19
N MET A 81 -9.71 -11.62 12.82
CA MET A 81 -10.16 -10.34 12.26
C MET A 81 -10.04 -10.38 10.75
N TYR A 82 -11.10 -9.97 10.04
CA TYR A 82 -11.14 -9.96 8.59
C TYR A 82 -11.22 -8.52 8.10
N PRO A 83 -10.10 -7.92 7.67
CA PRO A 83 -10.11 -6.59 7.09
C PRO A 83 -11.09 -6.49 5.92
N VAL A 84 -11.80 -5.37 5.87
CA VAL A 84 -12.67 -5.07 4.73
C VAL A 84 -11.81 -4.77 3.52
N SER A 85 -12.00 -5.57 2.48
CA SER A 85 -11.44 -5.33 1.16
C SER A 85 -12.52 -4.98 0.15
N VAL A 86 -12.25 -4.02 -0.71
CA VAL A 86 -13.17 -3.47 -1.72
C VAL A 86 -12.60 -3.58 -3.11
N ARG A 87 -13.47 -3.91 -4.08
CA ARG A 87 -13.13 -3.87 -5.50
C ARG A 87 -13.39 -2.51 -6.09
N ILE A 88 -12.35 -1.94 -6.69
CA ILE A 88 -12.36 -0.60 -7.29
C ILE A 88 -12.02 -0.74 -8.77
N TYR A 89 -12.84 -0.17 -9.63
CA TYR A 89 -12.66 -0.17 -11.07
C TYR A 89 -12.19 1.21 -11.55
N GLY A 90 -11.23 1.24 -12.47
CA GLY A 90 -10.75 2.50 -13.02
C GLY A 90 -9.65 2.31 -14.06
N PHE A 91 -9.12 3.43 -14.54
CA PHE A 91 -8.04 3.42 -15.52
C PHE A 91 -6.71 3.74 -14.86
N LEU A 92 -5.69 2.90 -15.07
CA LEU A 92 -4.34 3.14 -14.57
C LEU A 92 -3.79 4.46 -15.10
N ASP A 93 -3.33 5.34 -14.22
CA ASP A 93 -2.72 6.62 -14.60
C ASP A 93 -1.21 6.62 -14.36
N LYS A 94 -0.78 6.50 -13.10
CA LYS A 94 0.63 6.38 -12.71
C LYS A 94 0.79 5.14 -11.85
N PHE A 95 1.86 4.40 -12.02
CA PHE A 95 2.12 3.23 -11.19
C PHE A 95 3.62 2.93 -11.05
N CYS A 96 3.94 2.31 -9.92
CA CYS A 96 5.24 1.77 -9.54
C CYS A 96 4.93 0.53 -8.69
N VAL A 97 4.70 -0.60 -9.35
CA VAL A 97 4.16 -1.82 -8.73
C VAL A 97 5.07 -3.04 -8.91
N GLY A 98 6.29 -2.83 -9.42
CA GLY A 98 7.31 -3.88 -9.44
C GLY A 98 7.60 -4.40 -8.04
N GLU A 99 8.26 -5.56 -7.97
CA GLU A 99 8.45 -6.35 -6.75
C GLU A 99 8.93 -5.53 -5.54
N PHE A 100 9.83 -4.58 -5.78
CA PHE A 100 10.41 -3.71 -4.76
C PHE A 100 9.91 -2.26 -4.81
N GLY A 101 8.88 -1.98 -5.61
CA GLY A 101 8.31 -0.64 -5.76
C GLY A 101 9.37 0.41 -6.09
N ASN A 102 9.43 1.47 -5.29
CA ASN A 102 10.41 2.55 -5.43
C ASN A 102 11.72 2.35 -4.64
N TRP A 103 11.96 1.15 -4.11
CA TRP A 103 13.20 0.85 -3.40
C TRP A 103 14.38 0.73 -4.37
N ASN A 104 15.52 1.26 -3.96
CA ASN A 104 16.73 1.38 -4.78
C ASN A 104 17.90 0.54 -4.23
N GLY A 105 17.62 -0.45 -3.36
CA GLY A 105 18.65 -1.26 -2.70
C GLY A 105 19.20 -0.65 -1.39
N ASP A 106 18.87 0.61 -1.07
CA ASP A 106 19.34 1.25 0.16
C ASP A 106 18.52 0.77 1.37
N SER A 107 19.16 0.01 2.26
CA SER A 107 18.54 -0.54 3.47
C SER A 107 18.00 0.54 4.41
N THR A 108 18.60 1.73 4.43
CA THR A 108 18.12 2.85 5.26
C THR A 108 16.78 3.40 4.76
N ARG A 109 16.46 3.15 3.48
CA ARG A 109 15.21 3.57 2.83
C ARG A 109 14.12 2.51 2.83
N ALA A 110 14.37 1.32 3.37
CA ALA A 110 13.39 0.23 3.44
C ALA A 110 12.05 0.67 4.07
N ALA A 111 12.10 1.49 5.13
CA ALA A 111 10.91 2.05 5.79
C ALA A 111 9.98 2.84 4.85
N TYR A 112 10.54 3.44 3.80
CA TYR A 112 9.84 4.31 2.86
C TYR A 112 9.55 3.63 1.52
N ALA A 113 10.04 2.41 1.32
CA ALA A 113 9.79 1.62 0.14
C ALA A 113 8.30 1.31 0.02
N VAL A 114 7.72 1.73 -1.09
CA VAL A 114 6.30 1.55 -1.40
C VAL A 114 6.12 1.15 -2.85
N GLN A 115 5.16 0.26 -3.07
CA GLN A 115 4.47 0.13 -4.33
C GLN A 115 3.33 1.15 -4.33
N SER A 116 3.09 1.81 -5.46
CA SER A 116 2.04 2.81 -5.57
C SER A 116 1.37 2.78 -6.93
N LEU A 117 0.08 3.08 -6.97
CA LEU A 117 -0.65 3.31 -8.20
C LEU A 117 -1.70 4.40 -8.03
N SER A 118 -2.07 5.03 -9.13
CA SER A 118 -3.20 5.94 -9.21
C SER A 118 -4.18 5.51 -10.29
N LEU A 119 -5.46 5.67 -9.97
CA LEU A 119 -6.57 5.44 -10.88
C LEU A 119 -7.23 6.76 -11.26
N SER A 120 -7.80 6.79 -12.46
CA SER A 120 -8.58 7.91 -13.01
C SER A 120 -9.88 7.43 -13.66
N SER A 121 -10.79 8.37 -13.94
CA SER A 121 -12.10 8.08 -14.54
C SER A 121 -12.08 7.92 -16.06
N MET A 122 -11.09 8.51 -16.75
CA MET A 122 -11.05 8.65 -18.22
C MET A 122 -12.41 9.05 -18.83
N GLY A 123 -13.12 9.98 -18.19
CA GLY A 123 -14.43 10.47 -18.65
C GLY A 123 -15.65 9.71 -18.11
N ASN A 124 -15.49 8.54 -17.48
CA ASN A 124 -16.58 7.78 -16.83
C ASN A 124 -16.96 8.39 -15.46
N THR A 125 -17.37 9.66 -15.46
CA THR A 125 -17.54 10.48 -14.24
C THR A 125 -18.62 9.96 -13.29
N ALA A 126 -19.72 9.38 -13.80
CA ALA A 126 -20.81 8.85 -12.98
C ALA A 126 -20.37 7.61 -12.18
N ALA A 127 -19.84 6.59 -12.86
CA ALA A 127 -19.29 5.40 -12.21
C ALA A 127 -18.18 5.77 -11.22
N TRP A 128 -17.29 6.67 -11.62
CA TRP A 128 -16.19 7.12 -10.78
C TRP A 128 -16.68 7.81 -9.51
N ARG A 129 -17.60 8.77 -9.63
CA ARG A 129 -18.18 9.48 -8.49
C ARG A 129 -18.85 8.52 -7.53
N ASN A 130 -19.64 7.58 -8.03
CA ASN A 130 -20.30 6.58 -7.18
C ASN A 130 -19.28 5.80 -6.33
N GLN A 131 -18.19 5.33 -6.92
CA GLN A 131 -17.15 4.62 -6.16
C GLN A 131 -16.51 5.50 -5.08
N LEU A 132 -16.16 6.74 -5.42
CA LEU A 132 -15.59 7.69 -4.48
C LEU A 132 -16.54 8.00 -3.32
N ASP A 133 -17.83 8.13 -3.59
CA ASP A 133 -18.85 8.35 -2.57
C ASP A 133 -18.94 7.17 -1.60
N ARG A 134 -18.86 5.92 -2.10
CA ARG A 134 -18.81 4.72 -1.25
C ARG A 134 -17.53 4.64 -0.40
N LEU A 135 -16.39 4.99 -0.97
CA LEU A 135 -15.13 5.02 -0.21
C LEU A 135 -15.14 6.11 0.86
N ASN A 136 -15.70 7.29 0.57
CA ASN A 136 -15.88 8.36 1.55
C ASN A 136 -16.92 8.03 2.62
N LEU A 137 -17.92 7.21 2.30
CA LEU A 137 -18.86 6.65 3.29
C LEU A 137 -18.12 5.81 4.33
N ALA A 138 -17.23 4.91 3.91
CA ALA A 138 -16.39 4.14 4.84
C ALA A 138 -15.46 5.05 5.68
N ALA A 139 -14.85 6.06 5.07
CA ALA A 139 -14.02 7.02 5.81
C ALA A 139 -14.82 7.77 6.89
N THR A 140 -16.05 8.19 6.55
CA THR A 140 -16.96 8.86 7.47
C THR A 140 -17.39 7.92 8.60
N PHE A 141 -17.72 6.67 8.26
CA PHE A 141 -18.05 5.64 9.24
C PHE A 141 -16.90 5.42 10.23
N ALA A 142 -15.68 5.19 9.74
CA ALA A 142 -14.50 4.97 10.58
C ALA A 142 -14.21 6.16 11.50
N SER A 143 -14.36 7.38 11.00
CA SER A 143 -14.23 8.61 11.79
C SER A 143 -15.23 8.66 12.95
N ARG A 144 -16.50 8.31 12.69
CA ARG A 144 -17.55 8.29 13.72
C ARG A 144 -17.32 7.21 14.76
N VAL A 145 -16.96 5.99 14.35
CA VAL A 145 -16.67 4.88 15.27
C VAL A 145 -15.47 5.21 16.17
N LEU A 146 -14.39 5.76 15.60
CA LEU A 146 -13.19 6.14 16.34
C LEU A 146 -13.36 7.42 17.17
N LYS A 147 -14.43 8.19 16.94
CA LYS A 147 -14.61 9.56 17.47
C LYS A 147 -13.41 10.47 17.17
N VAL A 148 -12.78 10.27 16.01
CA VAL A 148 -11.64 11.08 15.54
C VAL A 148 -12.11 11.88 14.32
N PRO A 149 -12.01 13.22 14.32
CA PRO A 149 -12.46 14.06 13.20
C PRO A 149 -11.82 13.67 11.86
N LEU A 150 -12.65 13.65 10.81
CA LEU A 150 -12.23 13.57 9.42
C LEU A 150 -12.19 15.00 8.85
N PRO A 151 -11.01 15.60 8.60
CA PRO A 151 -10.90 17.04 8.34
C PRO A 151 -11.46 17.45 6.98
N SER A 152 -11.56 16.52 6.03
CA SER A 152 -12.10 16.76 4.69
C SER A 152 -12.48 15.45 3.99
N VAL A 153 -13.22 15.56 2.89
CA VAL A 153 -13.46 14.46 1.94
C VAL A 153 -12.11 13.88 1.50
N GLN A 154 -11.92 12.57 1.71
CA GLN A 154 -10.63 11.88 1.50
C GLN A 154 -10.39 11.56 0.03
N PHE A 155 -11.41 11.08 -0.67
CA PHE A 155 -11.32 10.63 -2.05
C PHE A 155 -12.08 11.60 -2.96
N ARG A 156 -11.40 12.23 -3.94
CA ARG A 156 -11.99 13.34 -4.74
C ARG A 156 -11.99 13.10 -6.25
N HIS A 157 -10.84 13.20 -6.90
CA HIS A 157 -10.76 13.12 -8.36
C HIS A 157 -9.88 11.97 -8.82
N HIS A 158 -8.85 11.66 -8.05
CA HIS A 158 -7.94 10.56 -8.27
C HIS A 158 -7.92 9.67 -7.04
N LEU A 159 -7.83 8.36 -7.26
CA LEU A 159 -7.57 7.41 -6.18
C LEU A 159 -6.11 7.05 -6.24
N HIS A 160 -5.40 7.36 -5.16
CA HIS A 160 -4.01 6.97 -4.97
C HIS A 160 -3.96 5.86 -3.94
N MET A 161 -3.25 4.79 -4.26
CA MET A 161 -3.12 3.60 -3.42
C MET A 161 -1.66 3.28 -3.21
N GLN A 162 -1.33 2.80 -2.01
CA GLN A 162 0.05 2.45 -1.66
C GLN A 162 0.10 1.19 -0.82
N ARG A 163 1.10 0.35 -1.10
CA ARG A 163 1.45 -0.83 -0.31
C ARG A 163 2.91 -0.71 0.11
N LYS A 164 3.19 -0.99 1.39
CA LYS A 164 4.57 -1.08 1.89
C LYS A 164 5.25 -2.29 1.28
N VAL A 165 6.46 -2.10 0.76
CA VAL A 165 7.30 -3.18 0.24
C VAL A 165 7.91 -3.96 1.40
N PHE A 166 8.30 -3.25 2.46
CA PHE A 166 8.86 -3.86 3.66
C PHE A 166 8.02 -3.51 4.88
N THR A 167 7.80 -4.49 5.73
CA THR A 167 7.19 -4.36 7.06
C THR A 167 8.24 -4.60 8.12
N LYS A 168 8.06 -3.98 9.29
CA LYS A 168 8.98 -4.18 10.41
C LYS A 168 8.48 -5.37 11.23
N ARG A 169 9.30 -6.40 11.42
CA ARG A 169 9.02 -7.45 12.40
C ARG A 169 9.13 -6.84 13.80
N LEU A 170 8.03 -6.88 14.54
CA LEU A 170 8.07 -6.60 15.97
C LEU A 170 8.69 -7.80 16.68
N PHE A 171 9.59 -7.56 17.63
CA PHE A 171 10.07 -8.63 18.48
C PHE A 171 8.89 -9.20 19.28
N ASP A 172 8.54 -10.46 19.02
CA ASP A 172 8.02 -11.28 20.09
C ASP A 172 9.20 -11.59 20.99
N LEU A 173 9.22 -10.98 22.18
CA LEU A 173 10.24 -11.16 23.23
C LEU A 173 10.48 -12.64 23.59
N GLN A 174 9.64 -13.56 23.10
CA GLN A 174 9.65 -14.98 23.41
C GLN A 174 10.39 -15.87 22.38
N GLU A 175 10.55 -15.44 21.11
CA GLU A 175 11.21 -16.26 20.07
C GLU A 175 12.71 -15.98 19.89
N SER A 176 13.22 -14.91 20.49
CA SER A 176 14.62 -14.47 20.34
C SER A 176 15.66 -15.43 20.95
N GLN A 177 15.26 -16.40 21.77
CA GLN A 177 16.19 -17.41 22.29
C GLN A 177 16.37 -18.62 21.37
N ALA A 178 15.44 -18.89 20.45
CA ALA A 178 15.46 -20.13 19.65
C ALA A 178 16.08 -19.98 18.25
N ARG A 179 16.14 -18.76 17.68
CA ARG A 179 16.53 -18.55 16.27
C ARG A 179 17.88 -17.89 16.04
N HIS A 180 18.71 -17.75 17.07
CA HIS A 180 20.07 -17.23 16.90
C HIS A 180 21.04 -18.22 16.22
N LEU A 181 20.55 -19.39 15.81
CA LEU A 181 21.33 -20.43 15.17
C LEU A 181 20.68 -20.84 13.83
N SER A 182 21.25 -20.28 12.75
CA SER A 182 21.41 -20.85 11.40
C SER A 182 20.64 -20.12 10.26
N PRO A 183 21.17 -20.14 9.02
CA PRO A 183 22.58 -20.17 8.62
C PRO A 183 22.91 -19.13 7.53
N ILE A 184 24.23 -18.95 7.37
CA ILE A 184 24.92 -18.29 6.26
C ILE A 184 24.27 -18.69 4.92
N HIS A 185 23.61 -17.74 4.26
CA HIS A 185 23.33 -17.87 2.84
C HIS A 185 24.64 -17.63 2.09
N ASP A 186 25.29 -18.71 1.68
CA ASP A 186 26.37 -18.66 0.68
C ASP A 186 25.80 -18.05 -0.61
N ALA A 187 26.01 -16.74 -0.76
CA ALA A 187 25.73 -16.02 -1.98
C ALA A 187 26.69 -16.53 -3.05
N SER A 188 26.19 -17.42 -3.92
CA SER A 188 26.94 -17.79 -5.12
C SER A 188 27.25 -16.52 -5.93
N ALA A 189 28.45 -16.43 -6.49
CA ALA A 189 28.92 -15.27 -7.24
C ALA A 189 28.01 -14.87 -8.44
N GLN A 190 27.10 -15.75 -8.85
CA GLN A 190 26.16 -15.51 -9.94
C GLN A 190 25.02 -14.53 -9.59
N ASN A 191 24.77 -14.27 -8.31
CA ASN A 191 23.68 -13.37 -7.86
C ASN A 191 24.19 -12.02 -7.32
N ALA A 192 25.43 -11.62 -7.61
CA ALA A 192 26.03 -10.37 -7.14
C ALA A 192 25.20 -9.10 -7.51
N HIS A 193 24.36 -9.20 -8.53
CA HIS A 193 23.54 -8.08 -9.03
C HIS A 193 22.16 -7.94 -8.38
N VAL A 194 21.71 -8.93 -7.58
CA VAL A 194 20.43 -8.82 -6.86
C VAL A 194 20.68 -7.99 -5.59
N PRO A 195 19.99 -6.85 -5.40
CA PRO A 195 20.13 -6.07 -4.19
C PRO A 195 19.85 -6.96 -2.98
N ARG A 196 20.80 -7.03 -2.04
CA ARG A 196 20.58 -7.74 -0.78
C ARG A 196 19.39 -7.11 -0.09
N LEU A 197 18.39 -7.92 0.23
CA LEU A 197 17.22 -7.48 0.99
C LEU A 197 17.67 -6.82 2.29
N PRO A 198 16.95 -5.77 2.75
CA PRO A 198 17.29 -5.12 4.00
C PRO A 198 17.27 -6.14 5.14
N GLU A 199 18.32 -6.12 5.95
CA GLU A 199 18.44 -6.99 7.10
C GLU A 199 17.40 -6.65 8.18
N TYR A 200 17.41 -7.45 9.25
CA TYR A 200 16.62 -7.21 10.45
C TYR A 200 16.63 -5.72 10.85
N PRO A 201 15.48 -5.09 11.15
CA PRO A 201 14.17 -5.68 11.46
C PRO A 201 13.19 -5.76 10.27
N TRP A 202 13.66 -5.60 9.04
CA TRP A 202 12.78 -5.54 7.88
C TRP A 202 12.43 -6.94 7.35
N GLU A 203 11.19 -7.07 6.91
CA GLU A 203 10.67 -8.24 6.22
C GLU A 203 10.02 -7.77 4.92
N TRP A 204 10.29 -8.48 3.83
CA TRP A 204 9.63 -8.22 2.57
C TRP A 204 8.17 -8.66 2.64
N ASN A 205 7.27 -7.75 2.28
CA ASN A 205 5.81 -7.93 2.36
C ASN A 205 5.26 -8.79 1.20
N GLY A 206 6.12 -9.49 0.47
CA GLY A 206 5.78 -10.36 -0.67
C GLY A 206 5.43 -9.61 -1.96
N PRO A 207 5.28 -10.35 -3.08
CA PRO A 207 4.94 -9.75 -4.37
C PRO A 207 3.53 -9.17 -4.33
N LEU A 208 3.26 -8.21 -5.22
CA LEU A 208 1.90 -7.75 -5.49
C LEU A 208 1.34 -8.64 -6.59
N GLU A 209 0.16 -9.20 -6.39
CA GLU A 209 -0.44 -10.05 -7.40
C GLU A 209 -1.00 -9.20 -8.55
N ILE A 210 -0.51 -9.46 -9.76
CA ILE A 210 -0.92 -8.77 -10.99
C ILE A 210 -1.44 -9.82 -11.95
N LEU A 211 -2.70 -9.68 -12.32
CA LEU A 211 -3.46 -10.62 -13.11
C LEU A 211 -3.98 -9.96 -14.39
N GLU A 212 -4.32 -10.76 -15.38
CA GLU A 212 -5.04 -10.37 -16.58
C GLU A 212 -6.23 -11.29 -16.80
N MET A 213 -7.37 -10.70 -17.19
CA MET A 213 -8.50 -11.43 -17.73
C MET A 213 -8.34 -11.59 -19.24
N GLN A 214 -8.25 -12.83 -19.70
CA GLN A 214 -8.19 -13.20 -21.10
C GLN A 214 -9.57 -13.11 -21.78
N GLN A 215 -9.59 -13.24 -23.12
CA GLN A 215 -10.81 -13.16 -23.93
C GLN A 215 -11.80 -14.31 -23.65
N ASP A 216 -11.29 -15.47 -23.23
CA ASP A 216 -12.10 -16.62 -22.83
C ASP A 216 -12.63 -16.50 -21.39
N GLY A 217 -12.29 -15.41 -20.68
CA GLY A 217 -12.67 -15.17 -19.29
C GLY A 217 -11.70 -15.78 -18.26
N ASN A 218 -10.66 -16.51 -18.69
CA ASN A 218 -9.66 -17.04 -17.79
C ASN A 218 -8.82 -15.92 -17.19
N ILE A 219 -8.43 -16.09 -15.92
CA ILE A 219 -7.58 -15.14 -15.20
C ILE A 219 -6.20 -15.76 -15.03
N MET A 220 -5.15 -15.03 -15.41
CA MET A 220 -3.79 -15.50 -15.30
C MET A 220 -2.82 -14.44 -14.76
N PRO A 221 -1.74 -14.83 -14.07
CA PRO A 221 -0.73 -13.90 -13.64
C PRO A 221 0.02 -13.30 -14.82
N ILE A 222 0.33 -12.00 -14.72
CA ILE A 222 1.14 -11.26 -15.69
C ILE A 222 2.23 -10.46 -14.98
N HIS A 223 3.30 -10.14 -15.71
CA HIS A 223 4.38 -9.29 -15.20
C HIS A 223 3.97 -7.80 -15.28
N GLU A 224 4.39 -6.97 -14.33
CA GLU A 224 4.04 -5.54 -14.28
C GLU A 224 4.45 -4.76 -15.54
N VAL A 225 5.45 -5.23 -16.29
CA VAL A 225 5.90 -4.59 -17.54
C VAL A 225 4.84 -4.64 -18.64
N LEU A 226 3.85 -5.51 -18.51
CA LEU A 226 2.73 -5.60 -19.44
C LEU A 226 1.64 -4.58 -19.14
N LEU A 227 1.61 -3.99 -17.94
CA LEU A 227 0.67 -2.93 -17.60
C LEU A 227 1.02 -1.63 -18.35
N SER A 228 -0.01 -0.90 -18.76
CA SER A 228 0.12 0.39 -19.42
C SER A 228 -0.81 1.44 -18.81
N ARG A 229 -0.41 2.71 -18.93
CA ARG A 229 -1.29 3.83 -18.63
C ARG A 229 -2.52 3.76 -19.54
N GLY A 230 -3.71 3.88 -18.96
CA GLY A 230 -4.97 3.75 -19.66
C GLY A 230 -5.54 2.33 -19.68
N ASP A 231 -4.85 1.33 -19.12
CA ASP A 231 -5.44 0.01 -18.90
C ASP A 231 -6.63 0.14 -17.96
N PHE A 232 -7.75 -0.49 -18.32
CA PHE A 232 -8.90 -0.62 -17.43
C PHE A 232 -8.67 -1.79 -16.49
N VAL A 233 -8.73 -1.53 -15.19
CA VAL A 233 -8.36 -2.48 -14.14
C VAL A 233 -9.43 -2.57 -13.06
N GLU A 234 -9.50 -3.74 -12.44
CA GLU A 234 -10.12 -4.01 -11.13
C GLU A 234 -9.00 -4.09 -10.09
N ILE A 235 -9.11 -3.32 -9.02
CA ILE A 235 -8.16 -3.30 -7.91
C ILE A 235 -8.85 -3.83 -6.66
N ASP A 236 -8.25 -4.82 -6.00
CA ASP A 236 -8.61 -5.19 -4.64
C ASP A 236 -7.83 -4.31 -3.65
N ALA A 237 -8.54 -3.59 -2.80
CA ALA A 237 -7.95 -2.64 -1.87
C ALA A 237 -8.54 -2.72 -0.47
N GLU A 238 -7.69 -2.60 0.53
CA GLU A 238 -8.07 -2.48 1.94
C GLU A 238 -7.94 -1.05 2.44
N PHE A 239 -8.69 -0.71 3.49
CA PHE A 239 -8.60 0.60 4.15
C PHE A 239 -7.46 0.64 5.18
N ASP A 240 -6.57 1.62 5.03
CA ASP A 240 -5.48 1.91 5.95
C ASP A 240 -5.83 3.17 6.77
N LEU A 241 -6.24 2.94 8.03
CA LEU A 241 -6.72 3.98 8.93
C LEU A 241 -5.57 4.55 9.76
N VAL A 242 -5.26 5.83 9.56
CA VAL A 242 -4.13 6.50 10.23
C VAL A 242 -4.61 7.64 11.11
N VAL A 243 -4.44 7.49 12.42
CA VAL A 243 -4.71 8.54 13.40
C VAL A 243 -3.47 9.42 13.55
N VAL A 244 -3.55 10.64 13.02
CA VAL A 244 -2.46 11.62 13.08
C VAL A 244 -2.72 12.58 14.24
N ARG A 245 -1.75 12.74 15.13
CA ARG A 245 -1.79 13.74 16.21
C ARG A 245 -0.98 14.97 15.80
N THR A 246 -1.59 16.14 15.93
CA THR A 246 -0.92 17.44 15.72
C THR A 246 -0.36 17.98 17.04
N HIS A 247 0.52 18.99 16.96
CA HIS A 247 1.14 19.61 18.14
C HIS A 247 0.13 20.18 19.15
N ALA A 248 -1.08 20.55 18.71
CA ALA A 248 -2.13 21.09 19.56
C ALA A 248 -2.99 20.02 20.25
N THR A 249 -2.48 18.79 20.44
CA THR A 249 -3.20 17.61 20.95
C THR A 249 -4.42 17.15 20.13
N ARG A 250 -4.78 17.86 19.06
CA ARG A 250 -5.87 17.46 18.15
C ARG A 250 -5.42 16.28 17.29
N ALA A 251 -6.20 15.20 17.35
CA ALA A 251 -6.07 14.07 16.47
C ALA A 251 -7.02 14.22 15.28
N HIS A 252 -6.59 13.79 14.10
CA HIS A 252 -7.44 13.67 12.92
C HIS A 252 -7.19 12.35 12.22
N LEU A 253 -8.24 11.81 11.60
CA LEU A 253 -8.17 10.58 10.83
C LEU A 253 -7.72 10.90 9.41
N ARG A 254 -6.80 10.10 8.88
CA ARG A 254 -6.51 9.99 7.45
C ARG A 254 -6.81 8.57 7.03
N VAL A 255 -7.48 8.43 5.89
CA VAL A 255 -7.85 7.13 5.34
C VAL A 255 -7.11 6.96 4.03
N PHE A 256 -6.26 5.94 3.95
CA PHE A 256 -5.58 5.53 2.73
C PHE A 256 -6.15 4.21 2.23
N LEU A 257 -5.76 3.84 1.02
CA LEU A 257 -6.07 2.55 0.42
C LEU A 257 -4.78 1.79 0.17
N THR A 258 -4.76 0.52 0.58
CA THR A 258 -3.66 -0.40 0.31
C THR A 258 -4.10 -1.39 -0.76
N CYS A 259 -3.43 -1.31 -1.92
CA CYS A 259 -3.64 -2.24 -3.02
C CYS A 259 -3.13 -3.64 -2.63
N LYS A 260 -3.96 -4.67 -2.82
CA LYS A 260 -3.65 -6.08 -2.58
C LYS A 260 -3.45 -6.86 -3.87
N GLN A 261 -4.27 -6.55 -4.88
CA GLN A 261 -4.24 -7.22 -6.17
C GLN A 261 -4.62 -6.24 -7.28
N ILE A 262 -4.01 -6.41 -8.45
CA ILE A 262 -4.36 -5.71 -9.69
C ILE A 262 -4.85 -6.74 -10.68
N LEU A 263 -6.05 -6.57 -11.23
CA LEU A 263 -6.55 -7.36 -12.35
C LEU A 263 -6.77 -6.45 -13.56
N ARG A 264 -6.00 -6.65 -14.62
CA ARG A 264 -6.24 -6.03 -15.92
C ARG A 264 -7.44 -6.65 -16.59
N LEU A 265 -8.45 -5.82 -16.87
CA LEU A 265 -9.69 -6.21 -17.54
C LEU A 265 -9.67 -5.89 -19.03
N GLN A 266 -9.02 -4.80 -19.40
CA GLN A 266 -8.87 -4.39 -20.79
C GLN A 266 -7.59 -3.56 -20.95
N SER A 267 -6.75 -3.91 -21.91
CA SER A 267 -5.57 -3.13 -22.27
C SER A 267 -5.96 -1.77 -22.83
N ALA A 268 -5.12 -0.76 -22.59
CA ALA A 268 -5.26 0.56 -23.17
C ALA A 268 -5.37 0.44 -24.70
N ARG A 269 -6.40 1.06 -25.28
CA ARG A 269 -6.47 1.16 -26.74
C ARG A 269 -5.30 2.04 -27.19
N PRO A 270 -4.51 1.63 -28.19
CA PRO A 270 -3.52 2.51 -28.78
C PRO A 270 -4.27 3.74 -29.27
N THR A 271 -4.07 4.88 -28.60
CA THR A 271 -4.57 6.16 -29.10
C THR A 271 -3.91 6.35 -30.46
N GLN A 272 -4.68 6.11 -31.53
CA GLN A 272 -4.27 6.55 -32.85
C GLN A 272 -3.93 8.03 -32.70
N PRO A 273 -2.74 8.47 -33.13
CA PRO A 273 -2.34 9.86 -33.03
C PRO A 273 -3.28 10.69 -33.90
N SER A 274 -4.40 11.13 -33.33
CA SER A 274 -5.27 12.13 -33.94
C SER A 274 -4.46 13.40 -34.00
N GLY A 275 -4.05 13.78 -35.20
CA GLY A 275 -3.12 14.87 -35.46
C GLY A 275 -3.56 16.18 -34.85
N THR A 276 -3.05 16.49 -33.67
CA THR A 276 -2.81 17.86 -33.20
C THR A 276 -1.83 17.74 -32.02
N PRO A 277 -0.59 18.24 -32.15
CA PRO A 277 0.42 18.11 -31.11
C PRO A 277 0.04 19.02 -29.92
N MET A 278 -0.75 18.50 -29.00
CA MET A 278 -0.86 19.10 -27.68
C MET A 278 0.35 18.70 -26.86
N VAL A 279 1.21 19.69 -26.60
CA VAL A 279 2.34 19.63 -25.66
C VAL A 279 1.85 19.08 -24.32
N THR A 280 2.07 17.79 -24.07
CA THR A 280 1.80 17.20 -22.76
C THR A 280 3.01 16.39 -22.31
N THR A 281 3.55 16.88 -21.21
CA THR A 281 4.35 16.22 -20.15
C THR A 281 4.93 14.86 -20.48
N SER A 282 6.27 14.84 -20.46
CA SER A 282 7.22 13.72 -20.40
C SER A 282 6.64 12.31 -20.22
N PRO A 283 7.04 11.32 -21.04
CA PRO A 283 6.71 9.93 -20.80
C PRO A 283 7.16 9.52 -19.39
N THR A 284 6.34 8.73 -18.71
CA THR A 284 6.71 8.09 -17.43
C THR A 284 7.95 7.24 -17.70
N GLU A 285 9.13 7.80 -17.44
CA GLU A 285 10.38 7.08 -17.55
C GLU A 285 10.32 5.95 -16.51
N ILE A 286 10.07 4.72 -16.98
CA ILE A 286 10.29 3.53 -16.18
C ILE A 286 11.79 3.46 -15.98
N ARG A 287 12.28 4.17 -14.95
CA ARG A 287 13.65 4.02 -14.44
C ARG A 287 13.75 2.62 -13.87
N ARG A 288 14.03 1.66 -14.74
CA ARG A 288 14.65 0.41 -14.34
C ARG A 288 15.90 0.80 -13.57
N MET A 289 16.09 0.19 -12.41
CA MET A 289 17.37 0.20 -11.74
C MET A 289 18.34 -0.49 -12.70
N ARG A 290 19.04 0.30 -13.54
CA ARG A 290 20.19 -0.20 -14.28
C ARG A 290 21.20 -0.57 -13.20
N THR A 291 21.48 -1.86 -13.08
CA THR A 291 22.69 -2.34 -12.42
C THR A 291 23.85 -1.63 -13.11
N ASN A 292 24.41 -0.61 -12.45
CA ASN A 292 25.60 0.05 -12.94
C ASN A 292 26.68 -1.02 -13.04
N GLN A 293 27.09 -1.38 -14.24
CA GLN A 293 28.33 -2.11 -14.48
C GLN A 293 29.45 -1.16 -14.06
N THR A 294 29.96 -1.32 -12.84
CA THR A 294 31.25 -0.76 -12.49
C THR A 294 32.26 -1.50 -13.34
N SER A 295 32.81 -0.84 -14.36
CA SER A 295 33.99 -1.34 -15.05
C SER A 295 35.12 -1.42 -14.04
N GLU A 296 35.49 -2.63 -13.64
CA GLU A 296 36.74 -2.89 -12.91
C GLU A 296 37.91 -2.52 -13.84
N ASN A 297 38.43 -1.31 -13.67
CA ASN A 297 39.80 -1.01 -14.06
C ASN A 297 40.71 -1.69 -13.02
N LEU A 298 41.26 -2.84 -13.39
CA LEU A 298 42.41 -3.47 -12.73
C LEU A 298 43.60 -2.49 -12.71
N PRO A 299 44.22 -2.18 -11.56
CA PRO A 299 45.56 -1.66 -11.53
C PRO A 299 46.58 -2.79 -11.54
N SER A 300 47.58 -2.59 -12.38
CA SER A 300 48.78 -3.40 -12.55
C SER A 300 49.55 -3.61 -11.25
N ILE A 301 50.03 -4.84 -11.08
CA ILE A 301 51.01 -5.28 -10.10
C ILE A 301 52.36 -4.60 -10.39
N HIS A 302 52.96 -3.94 -9.40
CA HIS A 302 54.40 -4.01 -9.07
C HIS A 302 54.72 -3.30 -7.74
N PRO A 303 55.63 -3.83 -6.90
CA PRO A 303 56.12 -3.21 -5.66
C PRO A 303 57.40 -2.38 -5.92
N PRO A 304 57.80 -1.42 -5.04
CA PRO A 304 58.68 -1.78 -3.91
C PRO A 304 58.60 -0.92 -2.62
N GLU A 305 58.93 -1.59 -1.51
CA GLU A 305 59.79 -1.21 -0.35
C GLU A 305 59.56 0.03 0.57
N PRO A 306 60.07 -0.07 1.83
CA PRO A 306 59.49 0.61 3.00
C PRO A 306 60.27 1.85 3.41
N ASN A 307 59.61 2.75 4.13
CA ASN A 307 60.31 3.64 5.07
C ASN A 307 59.42 4.10 6.23
N THR A 308 60.14 4.35 7.31
CA THR A 308 59.79 4.32 8.73
C THR A 308 59.36 5.69 9.27
N LEU A 309 58.78 5.64 10.48
CA LEU A 309 58.76 6.65 11.56
C LEU A 309 57.55 7.60 11.68
N ASP A 310 56.91 7.45 12.87
CA ASP A 310 56.49 8.50 13.81
C ASP A 310 55.36 9.45 13.40
N GLN A 311 54.46 9.94 14.26
CA GLN A 311 54.07 9.75 15.66
C GLN A 311 52.82 10.65 15.84
N VAL A 312 52.13 10.50 16.98
CA VAL A 312 51.21 11.47 17.61
C VAL A 312 49.74 11.51 17.13
N SER A 313 48.89 10.87 17.93
CA SER A 313 47.58 11.37 18.38
C SER A 313 47.77 11.93 19.83
N PRO A 314 46.82 12.64 20.49
CA PRO A 314 45.36 12.67 20.26
C PRO A 314 44.62 14.00 20.59
N SER A 315 43.27 13.90 20.63
CA SER A 315 42.28 14.72 21.38
C SER A 315 41.89 16.09 20.77
N THR A 316 40.61 16.47 20.65
CA THR A 316 39.62 16.57 21.73
C THR A 316 38.18 16.62 21.18
N LEU A 317 37.31 15.79 21.78
CA LEU A 317 35.85 15.82 21.68
C LEU A 317 35.29 16.79 22.74
N GLN A 318 34.49 17.78 22.35
CA GLN A 318 33.56 18.47 23.28
C GLN A 318 32.12 18.29 22.81
N ARG A 319 31.36 17.56 23.62
CA ARG A 319 29.97 17.18 23.44
C ARG A 319 29.15 17.99 24.45
N ILE A 320 28.40 19.00 24.01
CA ILE A 320 27.50 19.76 24.86
C ILE A 320 26.19 18.96 25.02
N ARG A 321 26.01 18.36 26.20
CA ARG A 321 24.72 17.85 26.71
C ARG A 321 23.98 19.00 27.39
N ARG A 322 22.78 19.36 26.92
CA ARG A 322 21.81 20.12 27.71
C ARG A 322 20.76 19.17 28.28
N HIS A 323 20.73 19.08 29.60
CA HIS A 323 19.66 18.50 30.39
C HIS A 323 18.45 19.44 30.34
N SER A 324 17.25 18.89 30.19
CA SER A 324 16.01 19.60 30.51
C SER A 324 15.17 18.69 31.40
N THR A 325 14.92 19.19 32.61
CA THR A 325 14.28 18.53 33.73
C THR A 325 12.77 18.49 33.59
N ALA A 326 12.20 17.39 34.06
CA ALA A 326 10.78 17.10 34.13
C ALA A 326 10.04 18.00 35.13
N PHE A 327 8.79 18.32 34.82
CA PHE A 327 7.78 18.80 35.76
C PHE A 327 6.65 17.77 35.83
N MET A 328 6.41 17.25 37.03
CA MET A 328 5.17 16.57 37.44
C MET A 328 4.16 17.64 37.90
N PRO A 329 2.84 17.32 37.88
CA PRO A 329 2.19 17.29 39.19
C PRO A 329 1.28 16.08 39.39
N ILE A 330 1.38 15.57 40.62
CA ILE A 330 0.41 14.74 41.32
C ILE A 330 -0.69 15.67 41.83
N ASN A 331 -1.95 15.28 41.69
CA ASN A 331 -2.96 15.53 42.72
C ASN A 331 -4.12 14.56 42.58
N SER A 332 -4.19 13.66 43.53
CA SER A 332 -5.29 12.79 43.89
C SER A 332 -6.16 13.49 44.94
N ALA A 333 -7.48 13.41 44.79
CA ALA A 333 -8.44 13.50 45.89
C ALA A 333 -9.70 12.70 45.53
N PRO A 334 -10.21 11.84 46.42
CA PRO A 334 -11.54 11.27 46.33
C PRO A 334 -12.54 12.11 47.14
N ILE A 335 -13.79 12.18 46.68
CA ILE A 335 -14.95 12.53 47.53
C ILE A 335 -16.05 11.52 47.22
N GLU A 336 -16.70 11.14 48.31
CA GLU A 336 -17.73 10.11 48.58
C GLU A 336 -18.86 9.93 47.55
#